data_AF-A0A483M0H7-F1
#
_entry.id   AF-A0A483M0H7-F1
#
_cell.length_a   1.000
_cell.length_b   1.000
_cell.length_c   1.000
_cell.angle_alpha   90.00
_cell.angle_beta   90.00
_cell.angle_gamma   90.00
#
_symmetry.space_group_name_H-M   'P 1'
#
loop_
_entity.id
_entity.type
_entity.pdbx_description
1 polymer ?
#
loop_
_entity_poly.entity_id
_entity_poly.type
_entity_poly.pdbx_seq_one_letter_code
_entity_poly.pdbx_strand_id
1 'polypeptide(L)'
;MQGTFIGFNTAGITFEEHFLALLLKVKQENGFCQTYYLQAPVLADLLLILQSRLLVTVQRLQENGASYKEELSACNESIIANMPSIEMEEIQQPNPEQRIMSITLKPGETHSTLILILQNEQICTLIIDDQQVEALIFGIQQSLKIVGDKALAAYLAANLDFLMCYAVDLTTQPNIDYQQYPQEEWKLNLFSHYLGVLYCCETDEGKKIVSGAVVKTSAPHLSELENNVVTRIIEKSPKLKAMHAELAPCQIFSTIIPSQPGRMLSLEECLRPLHAFYLEKKAELSA
;
A
#
# COMPACT_ATOMS: atom_id res chain seq x y z
N MET A 1 13.68 10.85 -21.86
CA MET A 1 14.96 11.20 -21.20
C MET A 1 14.96 10.50 -19.86
N GLN A 2 15.96 9.65 -19.63
CA GLN A 2 16.09 8.80 -18.45
C GLN A 2 17.13 9.44 -17.53
N GLY A 3 16.74 9.79 -16.31
CA GLY A 3 17.62 10.31 -15.28
C GLY A 3 16.85 10.43 -13.97
N THR A 4 17.53 10.21 -12.86
CA THR A 4 17.01 10.50 -11.52
C THR A 4 16.79 12.01 -11.39
N PHE A 5 15.70 12.45 -10.76
CA PHE A 5 15.50 13.88 -10.50
C PHE A 5 16.51 14.36 -9.44
N ILE A 6 16.91 15.63 -9.50
CA ILE A 6 17.87 16.24 -8.56
C ILE A 6 17.20 17.09 -7.48
N GLY A 7 15.93 17.41 -7.64
CA GLY A 7 15.14 18.14 -6.67
C GLY A 7 13.65 17.91 -6.92
N PHE A 8 12.83 18.11 -5.90
CA PHE A 8 11.38 18.00 -6.03
C PHE A 8 10.68 18.96 -5.08
N ASN A 9 9.41 19.21 -5.34
CA ASN A 9 8.52 19.93 -4.46
C ASN A 9 7.11 19.31 -4.55
N THR A 10 6.34 19.44 -3.49
CA THR A 10 5.00 18.87 -3.39
C THR A 10 4.01 19.89 -2.85
N ALA A 11 2.77 19.86 -3.35
CA ALA A 11 1.67 20.65 -2.83
C ALA A 11 0.37 19.85 -2.87
N GLY A 12 -0.53 20.12 -1.91
CA GLY A 12 -1.88 19.58 -1.96
C GLY A 12 -2.82 20.50 -2.73
N ILE A 13 -3.62 19.91 -3.63
CA ILE A 13 -4.70 20.60 -4.34
C ILE A 13 -6.01 20.18 -3.68
N THR A 14 -6.83 21.15 -3.31
CA THR A 14 -8.12 20.93 -2.67
C THR A 14 -9.26 21.56 -3.48
N PHE A 15 -10.46 21.00 -3.32
CA PHE A 15 -11.71 21.59 -3.78
C PHE A 15 -12.72 21.45 -2.65
N GLU A 16 -13.34 22.56 -2.22
CA GLU A 16 -14.26 22.60 -1.08
C GLU A 16 -13.69 21.91 0.18
N GLU A 17 -12.42 22.24 0.52
CA GLU A 17 -11.67 21.66 1.66
C GLU A 17 -11.38 20.15 1.56
N HIS A 18 -11.76 19.50 0.46
CA HIS A 18 -11.46 18.09 0.21
C HIS A 18 -10.24 17.94 -0.69
N PHE A 19 -9.42 16.93 -0.39
CA PHE A 19 -8.27 16.58 -1.21
C PHE A 19 -8.72 16.16 -2.61
N LEU A 20 -8.16 16.82 -3.62
CA LEU A 20 -8.38 16.48 -5.02
C LEU A 20 -7.18 15.71 -5.59
N ALA A 21 -5.97 16.24 -5.39
CA ALA A 21 -4.73 15.62 -5.85
C ALA A 21 -3.50 16.15 -5.09
N LEU A 22 -2.43 15.37 -5.08
CA LEU A 22 -1.09 15.83 -4.75
C LEU A 22 -0.41 16.27 -6.05
N LEU A 23 0.10 17.49 -6.08
CA LEU A 23 1.06 17.96 -7.08
C LEU A 23 2.45 17.50 -6.66
N LEU A 24 3.15 16.76 -7.53
CA LEU A 24 4.57 16.43 -7.41
C LEU A 24 5.32 17.07 -8.58
N LYS A 25 6.19 18.03 -8.29
CA LYS A 25 7.05 18.68 -9.28
C LYS A 25 8.47 18.20 -9.08
N VAL A 26 9.09 17.67 -10.13
CA VAL A 26 10.46 17.16 -10.10
C VAL A 26 11.33 17.95 -11.07
N LYS A 27 12.58 18.22 -10.67
CA LYS A 27 13.60 18.88 -11.49
C LYS A 27 14.63 17.86 -11.94
N GLN A 28 14.86 17.76 -13.24
CA GLN A 28 15.88 16.88 -13.83
C GLN A 28 17.25 17.56 -13.89
N GLU A 29 18.32 16.79 -14.14
CA GLU A 29 19.69 17.28 -14.27
C GLU A 29 19.86 18.36 -15.35
N ASN A 30 19.11 18.25 -16.45
CA ASN A 30 19.09 19.25 -17.53
C ASN A 30 18.35 20.55 -17.16
N GLY A 31 17.88 20.67 -15.91
CA GLY A 31 17.10 21.81 -15.41
C GLY A 31 15.62 21.78 -15.75
N PHE A 32 15.16 20.84 -16.59
CA PHE A 32 13.75 20.71 -16.94
C PHE A 32 12.93 20.27 -15.73
N CYS A 33 11.80 20.94 -15.52
CA CYS A 33 10.84 20.59 -14.47
C CYS A 33 9.66 19.86 -15.08
N GLN A 34 9.24 18.76 -14.44
CA GLN A 34 8.05 18.02 -14.80
C GLN A 34 7.10 17.98 -13.61
N THR A 35 5.83 18.24 -13.86
CA THR A 35 4.78 18.28 -12.85
C THR A 35 3.83 17.10 -13.06
N TYR A 36 3.45 16.44 -11.97
CA TYR A 36 2.54 15.31 -11.95
C TYR A 36 1.42 15.53 -10.95
N TYR A 37 0.23 15.04 -11.25
CA TYR A 37 -0.91 15.09 -10.33
C TYR A 37 -1.35 13.68 -9.93
N LEU A 38 -1.37 13.41 -8.62
CA LEU A 38 -1.69 12.11 -8.04
C LEU A 38 -2.98 12.20 -7.23
N GLN A 39 -4.03 11.54 -7.70
CA GLN A 39 -5.25 11.36 -6.91
C GLN A 39 -5.03 10.28 -5.83
N ALA A 40 -5.93 10.20 -4.85
CA ALA A 40 -5.76 9.37 -3.66
C ALA A 40 -5.35 7.90 -3.94
N PRO A 41 -5.92 7.18 -4.94
CA PRO A 41 -5.49 5.81 -5.24
C PRO A 41 -4.04 5.71 -5.73
N VAL A 42 -3.65 6.61 -6.64
CA VAL A 42 -2.29 6.66 -7.20
C VAL A 42 -1.27 7.14 -6.18
N LEU A 43 -1.69 8.04 -5.28
CA LEU A 43 -0.89 8.45 -4.14
C LEU A 43 -0.66 7.29 -3.15
N ALA A 44 -1.68 6.47 -2.88
CA ALA A 44 -1.53 5.28 -2.06
C ALA A 44 -0.53 4.29 -2.67
N ASP A 45 -0.59 4.09 -3.99
CA ASP A 45 0.37 3.27 -4.72
C ASP A 45 1.80 3.79 -4.62
N LEU A 46 2.00 5.11 -4.80
CA LEU A 46 3.32 5.73 -4.60
C LEU A 46 3.82 5.53 -3.17
N LEU A 47 2.96 5.76 -2.16
CA LEU A 47 3.32 5.60 -0.76
C LEU A 47 3.68 4.15 -0.39
N LEU A 48 2.97 3.15 -0.94
CA LEU A 48 3.33 1.73 -0.79
C LEU A 48 4.76 1.46 -1.27
N ILE A 49 5.11 1.99 -2.45
CA ILE A 49 6.45 1.83 -3.01
C ILE A 49 7.48 2.50 -2.11
N LEU A 50 7.24 3.75 -1.72
CA LEU A 50 8.17 4.50 -0.88
C LEU A 50 8.37 3.85 0.49
N GLN A 51 7.31 3.34 1.12
CA GLN A 51 7.41 2.61 2.39
C GLN A 51 8.27 1.34 2.25
N SER A 52 8.09 0.60 1.16
CA SER A 52 8.92 -0.58 0.88
C SER A 52 10.40 -0.21 0.73
N ARG A 53 10.72 0.88 0.01
CA ARG A 53 12.11 1.34 -0.17
C ARG A 53 12.70 1.99 1.08
N LEU A 54 11.88 2.56 1.95
CA LEU A 54 12.32 3.09 3.23
C LEU A 54 12.89 1.97 4.11
N LEU A 55 12.27 0.79 4.11
CA LEU A 55 12.79 -0.37 4.85
C LEU A 55 14.19 -0.80 4.34
N VAL A 56 14.40 -0.79 3.03
CA VAL A 56 15.72 -1.06 2.42
C VAL A 56 16.74 0.00 2.84
N THR A 57 16.33 1.27 2.86
CA THR A 57 17.18 2.41 3.28
C THR A 57 17.58 2.28 4.75
N VAL A 58 16.64 1.91 5.63
CA VAL A 58 16.90 1.65 7.05
C VAL A 58 17.86 0.47 7.22
N GLN A 59 17.67 -0.62 6.48
CA GLN A 59 18.58 -1.76 6.51
C GLN A 59 20.01 -1.35 6.10
N ARG A 60 20.18 -0.61 5.01
CA ARG A 60 21.50 -0.12 4.58
C ARG A 60 22.14 0.82 5.58
N LEU A 61 21.35 1.64 6.27
CA LEU A 61 21.85 2.50 7.33
C LEU A 61 22.37 1.66 8.51
N GLN A 62 21.71 0.54 8.85
CA GLN A 62 22.18 -0.38 9.88
C GLN A 62 23.49 -1.10 9.46
N GLU A 63 23.63 -1.45 8.18
CA GLU A 63 24.80 -2.14 7.65
C GLU A 63 26.02 -1.23 7.47
N ASN A 64 25.81 0.00 6.96
CA ASN A 64 26.89 0.91 6.54
C ASN A 64 27.13 2.10 7.49
N GLY A 65 26.24 2.32 8.46
CA GLY A 65 26.41 3.29 9.54
C GLY A 65 26.65 4.73 9.05
N ALA A 66 27.77 5.32 9.49
CA ALA A 66 28.07 6.74 9.30
C ALA A 66 28.24 7.14 7.83
N SER A 67 28.88 6.31 7.00
CA SER A 67 29.11 6.61 5.58
C SER A 67 27.80 6.84 4.83
N TYR A 68 26.82 5.95 5.04
CA TYR A 68 25.52 6.07 4.38
C TYR A 68 24.72 7.26 4.92
N LYS A 69 24.86 7.60 6.21
CA LYS A 69 24.24 8.79 6.78
C LYS A 69 24.77 10.09 6.16
N GLU A 70 26.07 10.16 5.87
CA GLU A 70 26.67 11.30 5.17
C GLU A 70 26.13 11.42 3.74
N GLU A 71 26.01 10.30 3.02
CA GLU A 71 25.40 10.26 1.68
C GLU A 71 23.94 10.77 1.69
N LEU A 72 23.12 10.31 2.65
CA LEU A 72 21.75 10.80 2.81
C LEU A 72 21.69 12.30 3.10
N SER A 73 22.62 12.81 3.92
CA SER A 73 22.69 14.23 4.26
C SER A 73 23.06 15.07 3.04
N ALA A 74 24.07 14.64 2.27
CA ALA A 74 24.47 15.30 1.03
C ALA A 74 23.36 15.26 -0.03
N CYS A 75 22.61 14.15 -0.12
CA CYS A 75 21.45 14.04 -0.99
C CYS A 75 20.36 15.05 -0.61
N ASN A 76 20.04 15.16 0.69
CA ASN A 76 19.06 16.11 1.19
C ASN A 76 19.45 17.57 0.92
N GLU A 77 20.72 17.94 1.13
CA GLU A 77 21.24 19.27 0.79
C GLU A 77 21.10 19.57 -0.71
N SER A 78 21.42 18.59 -1.56
CA SER A 78 21.28 18.71 -3.02
C SER A 78 19.82 18.89 -3.45
N ILE A 79 18.89 18.14 -2.85
CA ILE A 79 17.45 18.25 -3.10
C ILE A 79 16.95 19.65 -2.74
N ILE A 80 17.34 20.18 -1.56
CA ILE A 80 16.96 21.51 -1.10
C ILE A 80 17.49 22.58 -2.06
N ALA A 81 18.77 22.49 -2.46
CA ALA A 81 19.39 23.43 -3.38
C ALA A 81 18.73 23.41 -4.78
N ASN A 82 18.12 22.30 -5.16
CA ASN A 82 17.46 22.10 -6.46
C ASN A 82 15.94 22.10 -6.40
N MET A 83 15.34 22.47 -5.28
CA MET A 83 13.89 22.47 -5.09
C MET A 83 13.21 23.37 -6.13
N PRO A 84 12.35 22.84 -7.03
CA PRO A 84 11.60 23.65 -7.97
C PRO A 84 10.53 24.48 -7.26
N SER A 85 10.32 25.72 -7.70
CA SER A 85 9.14 26.50 -7.29
C SER A 85 7.87 25.87 -7.84
N ILE A 86 6.79 25.90 -7.06
CA ILE A 86 5.45 25.58 -7.54
C ILE A 86 4.76 26.89 -7.83
N GLU A 87 4.33 27.08 -9.08
CA GLU A 87 3.63 28.28 -9.52
C GLU A 87 2.14 28.16 -9.18
N MET A 88 1.50 29.30 -8.89
CA MET A 88 0.10 29.30 -8.46
C MET A 88 -0.84 28.79 -9.55
N GLU A 89 -0.50 28.99 -10.83
CA GLU A 89 -1.24 28.46 -11.97
C GLU A 89 -1.25 26.93 -11.98
N GLU A 90 -0.19 26.26 -11.52
CA GLU A 90 -0.14 24.79 -11.44
C GLU A 90 -1.11 24.22 -10.40
N ILE A 91 -1.52 25.06 -9.43
CA ILE A 91 -2.48 24.69 -8.38
C ILE A 91 -3.90 25.09 -8.79
N GLN A 92 -4.09 26.31 -9.31
CA GLN A 92 -5.40 26.84 -9.66
C GLN A 92 -5.93 26.30 -11.00
N GLN A 93 -5.05 25.95 -11.92
CA GLN A 93 -5.37 25.44 -13.25
C GLN A 93 -4.51 24.20 -13.57
N PRO A 94 -4.65 23.11 -12.80
CA PRO A 94 -3.81 21.93 -12.98
C PRO A 94 -4.03 21.34 -14.38
N ASN A 95 -2.94 21.09 -15.10
CA ASN A 95 -3.00 20.46 -16.43
C ASN A 95 -3.51 19.01 -16.31
N PRO A 96 -4.72 18.67 -16.78
CA PRO A 96 -5.28 17.33 -16.64
C PRO A 96 -4.45 16.25 -17.34
N GLU A 97 -3.71 16.59 -18.40
CA GLU A 97 -2.88 15.65 -19.14
C GLU A 97 -1.71 15.11 -18.31
N GLN A 98 -1.26 15.86 -17.31
CA GLN A 98 -0.18 15.45 -16.40
C GLN A 98 -0.68 14.64 -15.19
N ARG A 99 -1.99 14.33 -15.14
CA ARG A 99 -2.54 13.43 -14.12
C ARG A 99 -2.01 12.02 -14.36
N ILE A 100 -1.43 11.42 -13.33
CA ILE A 100 -1.03 10.03 -13.34
C ILE A 100 -2.29 9.18 -13.12
N MET A 101 -2.53 8.23 -14.02
CA MET A 101 -3.65 7.29 -13.98
C MET A 101 -3.28 5.97 -13.31
N SER A 102 -2.04 5.52 -13.50
CA SER A 102 -1.52 4.34 -12.84
C SER A 102 0.00 4.39 -12.72
N ILE A 103 0.52 3.59 -11.79
CA ILE A 103 1.95 3.39 -11.56
C ILE A 103 2.22 1.90 -11.65
N THR A 104 3.28 1.53 -12.36
CA THR A 104 3.86 0.18 -12.29
C THR A 104 5.28 0.29 -11.78
N LEU A 105 5.60 -0.47 -10.72
CA LEU A 105 6.94 -0.52 -10.17
C LEU A 105 7.79 -1.54 -10.94
N LYS A 106 8.95 -1.09 -11.42
CA LYS A 106 10.09 -1.94 -11.76
C LYS A 106 11.15 -1.76 -10.66
N PRO A 107 11.36 -2.74 -9.77
CA PRO A 107 12.33 -2.63 -8.70
C PRO A 107 13.75 -2.65 -9.25
N GLY A 108 14.64 -1.86 -8.66
CA GLY A 108 16.08 -1.91 -8.86
C GLY A 108 16.81 -2.16 -7.54
N GLU A 109 18.13 -2.33 -7.63
CA GLU A 109 18.97 -2.54 -6.45
C GLU A 109 18.97 -1.29 -5.56
N THR A 110 19.43 -0.15 -6.09
CA THR A 110 19.54 1.12 -5.34
C THR A 110 18.48 2.16 -5.68
N HIS A 111 17.58 1.85 -6.61
CA HIS A 111 16.56 2.76 -7.09
C HIS A 111 15.28 2.01 -7.45
N SER A 112 14.18 2.74 -7.56
CA SER A 112 12.90 2.28 -8.09
C SER A 112 12.60 3.00 -9.40
N THR A 113 12.27 2.25 -10.44
CA THR A 113 11.79 2.81 -11.69
C THR A 113 10.27 2.72 -11.71
N LEU A 114 9.60 3.87 -11.69
CA LEU A 114 8.16 3.97 -11.82
C LEU A 114 7.79 4.20 -13.28
N ILE A 115 7.01 3.29 -13.84
CA ILE A 115 6.37 3.47 -15.14
C ILE A 115 5.03 4.14 -14.88
N LEU A 116 4.86 5.35 -15.38
CA LEU A 116 3.69 6.20 -15.17
C LEU A 116 2.85 6.21 -16.44
N ILE A 117 1.56 5.91 -16.32
CA ILE A 117 0.61 6.15 -17.41
C ILE A 117 -0.14 7.44 -17.09
N LEU A 118 -0.03 8.43 -17.97
CA LEU A 118 -0.70 9.72 -17.83
C LEU A 118 -2.11 9.68 -18.43
N GLN A 119 -2.93 10.68 -18.09
CA GLN A 119 -4.31 10.82 -18.57
C GLN A 119 -4.41 10.90 -20.10
N ASN A 120 -3.41 11.46 -20.76
CA ASN A 120 -3.31 11.53 -22.23
C ASN A 120 -2.69 10.26 -22.85
N GLU A 121 -2.65 9.15 -22.10
CA GLU A 121 -2.08 7.86 -22.47
C GLU A 121 -0.56 7.86 -22.70
N GLN A 122 0.12 8.99 -22.47
CA GLN A 122 1.58 9.04 -22.53
C GLN A 122 2.19 8.21 -21.40
N ILE A 123 3.22 7.44 -21.75
CA ILE A 123 4.01 6.68 -20.79
C ILE A 123 5.25 7.49 -20.44
N CYS A 124 5.41 7.75 -19.15
CA CYS A 124 6.56 8.43 -18.58
C CYS A 124 7.30 7.50 -17.62
N THR A 125 8.54 7.84 -17.29
CA THR A 125 9.32 7.11 -16.30
C THR A 125 9.85 8.07 -15.25
N LEU A 126 9.64 7.73 -13.98
CA LEU A 126 10.21 8.45 -12.84
C LEU A 126 11.13 7.49 -12.08
N ILE A 127 12.40 7.87 -11.94
CA ILE A 127 13.39 7.10 -11.18
C ILE A 127 13.53 7.76 -9.81
N ILE A 128 13.39 6.96 -8.76
CA ILE A 128 13.53 7.37 -7.37
C ILE A 128 14.70 6.59 -6.79
N ASP A 129 15.78 7.28 -6.45
CA ASP A 129 16.91 6.67 -5.74
C ASP A 129 16.55 6.46 -4.26
N ASP A 130 17.07 5.40 -3.65
CA ASP A 130 16.81 5.09 -2.24
C ASP A 130 17.20 6.24 -1.30
N GLN A 131 18.24 7.00 -1.66
CA GLN A 131 18.68 8.17 -0.89
C GLN A 131 17.62 9.28 -0.85
N GLN A 132 16.70 9.31 -1.82
CA GLN A 132 15.66 10.34 -1.95
C GLN A 132 14.34 9.96 -1.25
N VAL A 133 14.18 8.69 -0.87
CA VAL A 133 12.91 8.13 -0.40
C VAL A 133 12.42 8.83 0.87
N GLU A 134 13.30 9.04 1.86
CA GLU A 134 12.94 9.70 3.11
C GLU A 134 12.47 11.14 2.87
N ALA A 135 13.23 11.91 2.08
CA ALA A 135 12.87 13.28 1.73
C ALA A 135 11.52 13.35 1.01
N LEU A 136 11.27 12.45 0.05
CA LEU A 136 10.03 12.41 -0.71
C LEU A 136 8.83 12.06 0.17
N ILE A 137 8.96 11.05 1.04
CA ILE A 137 7.93 10.74 2.04
C ILE A 137 7.64 11.97 2.91
N PHE A 138 8.69 12.64 3.40
CA PHE A 138 8.54 13.81 4.24
C PHE A 138 7.82 14.97 3.54
N GLY A 139 8.20 15.29 2.29
CA GLY A 139 7.55 16.34 1.50
C GLY A 139 6.07 16.05 1.25
N ILE A 140 5.74 14.81 0.88
CA ILE A 140 4.35 14.36 0.73
C ILE A 140 3.60 14.53 2.05
N GLN A 141 4.15 14.04 3.16
CA GLN A 141 3.53 14.14 4.48
C GLN A 141 3.27 15.60 4.91
N GLN A 142 4.20 16.53 4.67
CA GLN A 142 3.97 17.95 4.95
C GLN A 142 2.81 18.51 4.11
N SER A 143 2.77 18.17 2.82
CA SER A 143 1.68 18.60 1.93
C SER A 143 0.33 18.08 2.40
N LEU A 144 0.25 16.80 2.77
CA LEU A 144 -0.98 16.20 3.28
C LEU A 144 -1.41 16.78 4.64
N LYS A 145 -0.44 17.10 5.50
CA LYS A 145 -0.70 17.78 6.79
C LYS A 145 -1.30 19.17 6.59
N ILE A 146 -0.82 19.92 5.60
CA ILE A 146 -1.38 21.24 5.24
C ILE A 146 -2.81 21.10 4.71
N VAL A 147 -3.06 20.09 3.87
CA VAL A 147 -4.41 19.79 3.38
C VAL A 147 -5.38 19.46 4.52
N GLY A 148 -4.95 18.66 5.49
CA GLY A 148 -5.74 18.38 6.70
C GLY A 148 -7.01 17.54 6.47
N ASP A 149 -7.17 16.91 5.30
CA ASP A 149 -8.34 16.10 4.96
C ASP A 149 -8.32 14.75 5.71
N LYS A 150 -9.25 14.61 6.66
CA LYS A 150 -9.40 13.41 7.49
C LYS A 150 -9.87 12.20 6.69
N ALA A 151 -10.68 12.39 5.65
CA ALA A 151 -11.17 11.30 4.82
C ALA A 151 -10.02 10.70 4.00
N LEU A 152 -9.15 11.56 3.45
CA LEU A 152 -7.92 11.11 2.81
C LEU A 152 -7.01 10.35 3.80
N ALA A 153 -6.79 10.90 4.99
CA ALA A 153 -5.94 10.26 5.99
C ALA A 153 -6.45 8.85 6.36
N ALA A 154 -7.78 8.71 6.56
CA ALA A 154 -8.41 7.42 6.82
C ALA A 154 -8.29 6.47 5.61
N TYR A 155 -8.47 6.98 4.39
CA TYR A 155 -8.31 6.21 3.17
C TYR A 155 -6.87 5.66 3.03
N LEU A 156 -5.85 6.50 3.22
CA LEU A 156 -4.46 6.06 3.13
C LEU A 156 -4.15 5.03 4.23
N ALA A 157 -4.53 5.29 5.48
CA ALA A 157 -4.32 4.35 6.59
C ALA A 157 -4.98 2.97 6.34
N ALA A 158 -6.12 2.90 5.66
CA ALA A 158 -6.80 1.65 5.33
C ALA A 158 -6.14 0.87 4.17
N ASN A 159 -5.31 1.53 3.36
CA ASN A 159 -4.78 0.96 2.12
C ASN A 159 -3.28 0.61 2.15
N LEU A 160 -2.54 1.06 3.16
CA LEU A 160 -1.08 0.87 3.22
C LEU A 160 -0.63 -0.42 3.94
N ASP A 161 -1.43 -0.97 4.86
CA ASP A 161 -0.95 -2.04 5.76
C ASP A 161 -1.12 -3.47 5.23
N PHE A 162 -2.01 -3.68 4.27
CA PHE A 162 -2.26 -4.98 3.66
C PHE A 162 -3.03 -4.89 2.34
N LEU A 163 -2.87 -5.93 1.51
CA LEU A 163 -3.63 -6.14 0.28
C LEU A 163 -4.64 -7.27 0.48
N MET A 164 -5.89 -7.00 0.13
CA MET A 164 -6.93 -8.02 0.10
C MET A 164 -6.73 -8.94 -1.11
N CYS A 165 -6.75 -10.25 -0.91
CA CYS A 165 -6.69 -11.23 -2.01
C CYS A 165 -8.03 -11.96 -2.17
N TYR A 166 -8.56 -12.51 -1.08
CA TYR A 166 -9.80 -13.29 -1.08
C TYR A 166 -10.61 -13.06 0.20
N ALA A 167 -11.93 -13.02 0.08
CA ALA A 167 -12.87 -13.15 1.20
C ALA A 167 -13.70 -14.43 0.99
N VAL A 168 -13.98 -15.18 2.06
CA VAL A 168 -14.74 -16.43 1.98
C VAL A 168 -15.90 -16.44 2.95
N ASP A 169 -17.01 -17.03 2.49
CA ASP A 169 -18.15 -17.44 3.30
C ASP A 169 -18.03 -18.95 3.53
N LEU A 170 -18.02 -19.34 4.81
CA LEU A 170 -17.84 -20.72 5.26
C LEU A 170 -19.14 -21.34 5.78
N THR A 171 -20.27 -20.64 5.64
CA THR A 171 -21.60 -21.11 6.07
C THR A 171 -22.24 -22.06 5.05
N THR A 172 -21.90 -21.93 3.77
CA THR A 172 -22.57 -22.62 2.65
C THR A 172 -22.01 -24.01 2.32
N GLN A 173 -21.76 -24.86 3.32
CA GLN A 173 -21.18 -26.20 3.09
C GLN A 173 -22.02 -27.08 2.15
N PRO A 174 -21.40 -27.90 1.26
CA PRO A 174 -19.97 -28.19 1.17
C PRO A 174 -19.13 -27.22 0.32
N ASN A 175 -19.76 -26.20 -0.30
CA ASN A 175 -19.07 -25.28 -1.21
C ASN A 175 -18.68 -23.99 -0.51
N ILE A 176 -17.43 -23.56 -0.67
CA ILE A 176 -16.97 -22.26 -0.17
C ILE A 176 -17.33 -21.20 -1.20
N ASP A 177 -18.20 -20.26 -0.84
CA ASP A 177 -18.44 -19.08 -1.66
C ASP A 177 -17.35 -18.04 -1.38
N TYR A 178 -16.67 -17.54 -2.41
CA TYR A 178 -15.55 -16.61 -2.26
C TYR A 178 -15.67 -15.38 -3.16
N GLN A 179 -15.05 -14.29 -2.74
CA GLN A 179 -14.86 -13.08 -3.53
C GLN A 179 -13.37 -12.84 -3.71
N GLN A 180 -12.93 -12.69 -4.96
CA GLN A 180 -11.55 -12.35 -5.30
C GLN A 180 -11.35 -10.84 -5.41
N TYR A 181 -10.17 -10.39 -4.99
CA TYR A 181 -9.70 -9.02 -5.10
C TYR A 181 -8.41 -9.03 -5.92
N PRO A 182 -8.48 -8.79 -7.24
CA PRO A 182 -7.31 -8.76 -8.10
C PRO A 182 -6.31 -7.71 -7.61
N GLN A 183 -5.03 -8.10 -7.55
CA GLN A 183 -3.92 -7.22 -7.20
C GLN A 183 -2.88 -7.27 -8.31
N GLU A 184 -2.25 -6.13 -8.58
CA GLU A 184 -1.09 -6.10 -9.45
C GLU A 184 0.08 -6.84 -8.78
N GLU A 185 0.82 -7.62 -9.58
CA GLU A 185 1.91 -8.46 -9.09
C GLU A 185 2.98 -7.64 -8.35
N TRP A 186 3.31 -6.44 -8.86
CA TRP A 186 4.29 -5.57 -8.24
C TRP A 186 3.86 -5.12 -6.83
N LYS A 187 2.55 -4.91 -6.58
CA LYS A 187 2.02 -4.54 -5.26
C LYS A 187 2.15 -5.70 -4.29
N LEU A 188 1.76 -6.89 -4.73
CA LEU A 188 1.90 -8.10 -3.92
C LEU A 188 3.38 -8.35 -3.57
N ASN A 189 4.33 -8.00 -4.42
CA ASN A 189 5.76 -8.15 -4.13
C ASN A 189 6.30 -7.19 -3.06
N LEU A 190 5.55 -6.16 -2.66
CA LEU A 190 5.94 -5.26 -1.56
C LEU A 190 5.68 -5.86 -0.17
N PHE A 191 4.89 -6.92 -0.09
CA PHE A 191 4.49 -7.55 1.16
C PHE A 191 5.18 -8.91 1.37
N SER A 192 5.52 -9.23 2.62
CA SER A 192 6.40 -10.37 2.91
C SER A 192 5.71 -11.73 2.87
N HIS A 193 4.45 -11.84 3.28
CA HIS A 193 3.75 -13.13 3.34
C HIS A 193 2.23 -13.01 3.15
N TYR A 194 1.63 -14.16 2.85
CA TYR A 194 0.18 -14.33 2.85
C TYR A 194 -0.30 -14.72 4.24
N LEU A 195 -1.40 -14.11 4.67
CA LEU A 195 -2.06 -14.37 5.94
C LEU A 195 -3.47 -14.89 5.67
N GLY A 196 -3.76 -16.10 6.14
CA GLY A 196 -5.10 -16.65 6.22
C GLY A 196 -5.74 -16.25 7.54
N VAL A 197 -6.99 -15.78 7.49
CA VAL A 197 -7.74 -15.31 8.65
C VAL A 197 -9.11 -15.98 8.68
N LEU A 198 -9.56 -16.38 9.87
CA LEU A 198 -10.89 -16.95 10.11
C LEU A 198 -11.60 -16.18 11.21
N TYR A 199 -12.89 -15.89 10.99
CA TYR A 199 -13.73 -15.19 11.94
C TYR A 199 -14.75 -16.14 12.55
N CYS A 200 -14.70 -16.25 13.87
CA CYS A 200 -15.61 -17.04 14.67
C CYS A 200 -16.60 -16.10 15.37
N CYS A 201 -17.89 -16.41 15.26
CA CYS A 201 -18.98 -15.67 15.86
C CYS A 201 -19.74 -16.56 16.85
N GLU A 202 -20.34 -15.94 17.86
CA GLU A 202 -21.29 -16.62 18.74
C GLU A 202 -22.62 -16.76 17.98
N THR A 203 -23.11 -17.98 17.85
CA THR A 203 -24.39 -18.30 17.20
C THR A 203 -25.32 -19.00 18.18
N ASP A 204 -26.59 -19.19 17.81
CA ASP A 204 -27.54 -19.95 18.64
C ASP A 204 -27.07 -21.40 18.90
N GLU A 205 -26.21 -21.94 18.04
CA GLU A 205 -25.59 -23.27 18.16
C GLU A 205 -24.21 -23.23 18.85
N GLY A 206 -23.83 -22.09 19.44
CA GLY A 206 -22.52 -21.82 20.03
C GLY A 206 -21.53 -21.18 19.06
N LYS A 207 -20.24 -21.25 19.39
CA LYS A 207 -19.17 -20.65 18.58
C LYS A 207 -18.99 -21.35 17.24
N LYS A 208 -19.12 -20.59 16.16
CA LYS A 208 -18.97 -21.08 14.79
C LYS A 208 -18.06 -20.18 13.97
N ILE A 209 -17.15 -20.79 13.22
CA ILE A 209 -16.37 -20.09 12.20
C ILE A 209 -17.28 -19.90 10.97
N VAL A 210 -17.58 -18.65 10.65
CA VAL A 210 -18.57 -18.28 9.63
C VAL A 210 -17.94 -17.73 8.36
N SER A 211 -16.76 -17.12 8.46
CA SER A 211 -16.12 -16.45 7.33
C SER A 211 -14.59 -16.46 7.49
N GLY A 212 -13.91 -16.01 6.43
CA GLY A 212 -12.46 -15.85 6.45
C GLY A 212 -11.95 -14.95 5.33
N ALA A 213 -10.64 -14.75 5.32
CA ALA A 213 -9.96 -13.97 4.31
C ALA A 213 -8.56 -14.49 4.04
N VAL A 214 -8.03 -14.16 2.88
CA VAL A 214 -6.59 -14.21 2.58
C VAL A 214 -6.14 -12.82 2.19
N VAL A 215 -5.11 -12.33 2.86
CA VAL A 215 -4.47 -11.04 2.59
C VAL A 215 -2.97 -11.20 2.42
N LYS A 216 -2.31 -10.19 1.86
CA LYS A 216 -0.86 -10.06 1.89
C LYS A 216 -0.47 -8.92 2.81
N THR A 217 0.44 -9.18 3.74
CA THR A 217 0.89 -8.20 4.76
C THR A 217 2.37 -8.39 5.08
N SER A 218 2.96 -7.38 5.71
CA SER A 218 4.32 -7.43 6.28
C SER A 218 4.30 -7.36 7.80
N ALA A 219 3.13 -7.31 8.43
CA ALA A 219 2.99 -7.34 9.88
C ALA A 219 3.55 -8.66 10.44
N PRO A 220 4.47 -8.64 11.43
CA PRO A 220 4.98 -9.88 12.00
C PRO A 220 3.85 -10.75 12.57
N HIS A 221 3.95 -12.06 12.39
CA HIS A 221 2.89 -12.97 12.83
C HIS A 221 2.72 -12.95 14.35
N LEU A 222 1.47 -12.98 14.82
CA LEU A 222 1.11 -12.86 16.24
C LEU A 222 1.57 -11.56 16.91
N SER A 223 1.71 -10.47 16.13
CA SER A 223 2.02 -9.14 16.65
C SER A 223 0.79 -8.23 16.78
N GLU A 224 0.94 -7.13 17.53
CA GLU A 224 -0.09 -6.08 17.58
C GLU A 224 -0.40 -5.47 16.20
N LEU A 225 0.60 -5.42 15.31
CA LEU A 225 0.40 -4.96 13.93
C LEU A 225 -0.50 -5.92 13.16
N GLU A 226 -0.34 -7.23 13.33
CA GLU A 226 -1.22 -8.23 12.72
C GLU A 226 -2.64 -8.10 13.29
N ASN A 227 -2.79 -7.90 14.60
CA ASN A 227 -4.10 -7.69 15.24
C ASN A 227 -4.84 -6.47 14.63
N ASN A 228 -4.12 -5.39 14.36
CA ASN A 228 -4.67 -4.21 13.68
C ASN A 228 -5.03 -4.50 12.22
N VAL A 229 -4.31 -5.38 11.53
CA VAL A 229 -4.64 -5.81 10.16
C VAL A 229 -5.92 -6.64 10.18
N VAL A 230 -5.97 -7.73 10.96
CA VAL A 230 -7.08 -8.71 10.91
C VAL A 230 -8.42 -8.12 11.33
N THR A 231 -8.42 -7.11 12.19
CA THR A 231 -9.64 -6.37 12.58
C THR A 231 -10.17 -5.47 11.45
N ARG A 232 -9.29 -4.88 10.63
CA ARG A 232 -9.67 -3.97 9.53
C ARG A 232 -10.02 -4.68 8.22
N ILE A 233 -9.71 -5.97 8.08
CA ILE A 233 -10.05 -6.75 6.87
C ILE A 233 -11.55 -6.76 6.60
N ILE A 234 -12.38 -6.91 7.64
CA ILE A 234 -13.85 -6.86 7.52
C ILE A 234 -14.27 -5.55 6.87
N GLU A 235 -13.66 -4.44 7.29
CA GLU A 235 -13.97 -3.10 6.77
C GLU A 235 -13.55 -2.88 5.31
N LYS A 236 -12.72 -3.76 4.75
CA LYS A 236 -12.22 -3.64 3.36
C LYS A 236 -12.99 -4.49 2.37
N SER A 237 -13.83 -5.42 2.85
CA SER A 237 -14.53 -6.40 2.02
C SER A 237 -16.05 -6.23 2.12
N PRO A 238 -16.75 -5.80 1.05
CA PRO A 238 -18.21 -5.71 1.06
C PRO A 238 -18.90 -7.02 1.48
N LYS A 239 -18.34 -8.17 1.07
CA LYS A 239 -18.82 -9.48 1.48
C LYS A 239 -18.69 -9.72 2.99
N LEU A 240 -17.51 -9.45 3.57
CA LEU A 240 -17.33 -9.63 5.01
C LEU A 240 -18.13 -8.60 5.81
N LYS A 241 -18.26 -7.35 5.34
CA LYS A 241 -19.14 -6.36 5.94
C LYS A 241 -20.57 -6.85 6.05
N ALA A 242 -21.10 -7.40 4.97
CA ALA A 242 -22.46 -7.93 4.95
C ALA A 242 -22.62 -9.08 5.95
N MET A 243 -21.66 -10.00 5.99
CA MET A 243 -21.68 -11.14 6.92
C MET A 243 -21.57 -10.74 8.40
N HIS A 244 -20.86 -9.65 8.69
CA HIS A 244 -20.60 -9.18 10.05
C HIS A 244 -21.42 -7.94 10.45
N ALA A 245 -22.45 -7.59 9.67
CA ALA A 245 -23.33 -6.46 9.97
C ALA A 245 -24.13 -6.67 11.27
N GLU A 246 -24.54 -7.91 11.53
CA GLU A 246 -25.36 -8.29 12.70
C GLU A 246 -24.59 -9.15 13.72
N LEU A 247 -23.49 -9.77 13.30
CA LEU A 247 -22.70 -10.72 14.09
C LEU A 247 -21.22 -10.32 14.09
N ALA A 248 -20.80 -9.66 15.17
CA ALA A 248 -19.40 -9.33 15.38
C ALA A 248 -18.59 -10.60 15.72
N PRO A 249 -17.36 -10.74 15.18
CA PRO A 249 -16.49 -11.85 15.56
C PRO A 249 -16.18 -11.83 17.07
N CYS A 250 -16.41 -12.95 17.74
CA CYS A 250 -16.01 -13.15 19.14
C CYS A 250 -14.58 -13.68 19.25
N GLN A 251 -14.07 -14.35 18.20
CA GLN A 251 -12.70 -14.86 18.12
C GLN A 251 -12.19 -14.74 16.68
N ILE A 252 -10.90 -14.44 16.53
CA ILE A 252 -10.22 -14.34 15.23
C ILE A 252 -9.02 -15.28 15.28
N PHE A 253 -8.89 -16.13 14.27
CA PHE A 253 -7.74 -17.01 14.10
C PHE A 253 -6.95 -16.57 12.87
N SER A 254 -5.62 -16.60 12.96
CA SER A 254 -4.72 -16.27 11.84
C SER A 254 -3.66 -17.35 11.65
N THR A 255 -3.21 -17.53 10.42
CA THR A 255 -2.09 -18.42 10.07
C THR A 255 -1.35 -17.89 8.85
N ILE A 256 -0.04 -18.10 8.80
CA ILE A 256 0.75 -17.80 7.60
C ILE A 256 0.46 -18.86 6.55
N ILE A 257 0.12 -18.44 5.34
CA ILE A 257 0.05 -19.33 4.18
C ILE A 257 1.45 -19.38 3.55
N PRO A 258 2.14 -20.54 3.56
CA PRO A 258 3.51 -20.61 3.07
C PRO A 258 3.62 -20.26 1.59
N SER A 259 4.53 -19.34 1.26
CA SER A 259 4.89 -18.98 -0.11
C SER A 259 6.39 -18.77 -0.22
N GLN A 260 6.97 -19.13 -1.37
CA GLN A 260 8.34 -18.74 -1.68
C GLN A 260 8.43 -17.21 -1.87
N PRO A 261 9.53 -16.56 -1.49
CA PRO A 261 9.73 -15.12 -1.76
C PRO A 261 9.49 -14.79 -3.23
N GLY A 262 8.76 -13.70 -3.48
CA GLY A 262 8.43 -13.25 -4.85
C GLY A 262 7.36 -14.08 -5.58
N ARG A 263 6.88 -15.19 -5.01
CA ARG A 263 5.87 -16.03 -5.65
C ARG A 263 4.47 -15.52 -5.36
N MET A 264 3.66 -15.41 -6.41
CA MET A 264 2.22 -15.17 -6.29
C MET A 264 1.45 -16.48 -6.20
N LEU A 265 0.65 -16.60 -5.15
CA LEU A 265 -0.20 -17.77 -4.95
C LEU A 265 -1.46 -17.67 -5.82
N SER A 266 -1.79 -18.78 -6.47
CA SER A 266 -3.07 -18.96 -7.16
C SER A 266 -4.25 -19.07 -6.17
N LEU A 267 -5.47 -19.05 -6.70
CA LEU A 267 -6.70 -19.27 -5.91
C LEU A 267 -6.61 -20.54 -5.06
N GLU A 268 -6.22 -21.66 -5.67
CA GLU A 268 -6.15 -22.96 -5.00
C GLU A 268 -5.07 -22.99 -3.93
N GLU A 269 -3.93 -22.35 -4.19
CA GLU A 269 -2.83 -22.25 -3.23
C GLU A 269 -3.14 -21.33 -2.04
N CYS A 270 -4.08 -20.41 -2.18
CA CYS A 270 -4.61 -19.60 -1.07
C CYS A 270 -5.74 -20.32 -0.31
N LEU A 271 -6.73 -20.86 -1.03
CA LEU A 271 -7.95 -21.35 -0.41
C LEU A 271 -7.80 -22.77 0.17
N ARG A 272 -6.94 -23.62 -0.40
CA ARG A 272 -6.73 -24.98 0.15
C ARG A 272 -6.08 -24.94 1.55
N PRO A 273 -5.00 -24.16 1.80
CA PRO A 273 -4.47 -24.01 3.14
C PRO A 273 -5.45 -23.33 4.11
N LEU A 274 -6.20 -22.32 3.65
CA LEU A 274 -7.23 -21.68 4.48
C LEU A 274 -8.33 -22.67 4.89
N HIS A 275 -8.76 -23.54 3.98
CA HIS A 275 -9.74 -24.59 4.28
C HIS A 275 -9.20 -25.64 5.26
N ALA A 276 -7.93 -26.06 5.10
CA ALA A 276 -7.30 -26.97 6.07
C ALA A 276 -7.26 -26.34 7.47
N PHE A 277 -6.90 -25.06 7.56
CA PHE A 277 -6.90 -24.30 8.81
C PHE A 277 -8.31 -24.17 9.40
N TYR A 278 -9.34 -23.97 8.57
CA TYR A 278 -10.73 -24.00 9.00
C TYR A 278 -11.13 -25.33 9.64
N LEU A 279 -10.77 -26.45 9.01
CA LEU A 279 -11.10 -27.79 9.55
C LEU A 279 -10.41 -28.05 10.89
N GLU A 280 -9.15 -27.64 11.03
CA GLU A 280 -8.39 -27.71 12.28
C GLU A 280 -9.11 -26.91 13.40
N LYS A 281 -9.40 -25.63 13.17
CA LYS A 281 -10.03 -24.78 14.19
C LYS A 281 -11.47 -25.15 14.48
N LYS A 282 -12.20 -25.68 13.50
CA LYS A 282 -13.53 -26.26 13.73
C LYS A 282 -13.47 -27.47 14.66
N ALA A 283 -12.47 -28.34 14.51
CA ALA A 283 -12.27 -29.49 15.38
C ALA A 283 -11.91 -29.06 16.81
N GLU A 284 -11.05 -28.04 16.97
CA GLU A 284 -10.70 -27.47 18.28
C GLU A 284 -11.90 -26.84 19.02
N LEU A 285 -12.79 -26.16 18.30
CA LEU A 285 -14.00 -25.57 18.88
C LEU A 285 -15.06 -26.60 19.28
N SER A 286 -14.99 -27.81 18.72
CA SER A 286 -15.94 -28.90 18.98
C SER A 286 -15.45 -29.90 20.04
N ALA A 287 -14.23 -29.72 20.54
CA ALA A 287 -13.58 -30.56 21.55
C ALA A 287 -13.81 -30.01 22.97
#